data_AF-A0A7C4ZSZ9-F1
#
_entry.id   AF-A0A7C4ZSZ9-F1
#
_cell.length_a   1.000
_cell.length_b   1.000
_cell.length_c   1.000
_cell.angle_alpha   90.00
_cell.angle_beta   90.00
_cell.angle_gamma   90.00
#
_symmetry.space_group_name_H-M   'P 1'
#
loop_
_entity.id
_entity.type
_entity.pdbx_description
1 polymer ?
#
loop_
_entity_poly.entity_id
_entity_poly.type
_entity_poly.pdbx_seq_one_letter_code
_entity_poly.pdbx_strand_id
1 'polypeptide(L)'
;MDFNKVISALNSNTRQQIIKILGRGPATVAEIFQEIKKNQRVGLRYRESVYRALEKMVEAELIEKYYEKDKGICYRLLTRKIKLDLVQGIAEGVE
;
A
#
# COMPACT_ATOMS: atom_id res chain seq x y z
N MET A 1 -2.24 -14.28 -2.94
CA MET A 1 -2.19 -13.41 -1.76
C MET A 1 -2.36 -14.23 -0.50
N ASP A 2 -1.50 -14.03 0.50
CA ASP A 2 -1.67 -14.64 1.82
C ASP A 2 -2.75 -13.88 2.60
N PHE A 3 -3.77 -14.59 3.08
CA PHE A 3 -4.92 -13.98 3.78
C PHE A 3 -4.52 -13.17 5.01
N ASN A 4 -3.64 -13.71 5.86
CA ASN A 4 -3.22 -13.05 7.09
C ASN A 4 -2.38 -11.80 6.80
N LYS A 5 -1.51 -11.86 5.78
CA LYS A 5 -0.74 -10.69 5.33
C LYS A 5 -1.66 -9.62 4.77
N VAL A 6 -2.68 -9.98 3.99
CA VAL A 6 -3.67 -9.03 3.47
C VAL A 6 -4.44 -8.34 4.60
N ILE A 7 -5.01 -9.10 5.55
CA ILE A 7 -5.73 -8.52 6.69
C ILE A 7 -4.81 -7.61 7.52
N SER A 8 -3.60 -8.07 7.82
CA SER A 8 -2.60 -7.29 8.55
C SER A 8 -2.23 -6.01 7.79
N ALA A 9 -2.01 -6.09 6.48
CA ALA A 9 -1.70 -4.94 5.64
C ALA A 9 -2.86 -3.93 5.58
N LEU A 10 -4.11 -4.38 5.55
CA LEU A 10 -5.28 -3.51 5.51
C LEU A 10 -5.66 -2.92 6.88
N ASN A 11 -5.24 -3.51 8.01
CA ASN A 11 -5.55 -3.04 9.36
C ASN A 11 -4.70 -1.83 9.84
N SER A 12 -4.33 -0.92 8.94
CA SER A 12 -3.58 0.30 9.31
C SER A 12 -4.06 1.51 8.54
N ASN A 13 -4.37 2.58 9.27
CA ASN A 13 -4.77 3.87 8.71
C ASN A 13 -3.75 4.38 7.69
N THR A 14 -2.45 4.30 7.98
CA THR A 14 -1.38 4.70 7.06
C THR A 14 -1.43 3.88 5.77
N ARG A 15 -1.48 2.54 5.85
CA ARG A 15 -1.53 1.67 4.67
C ARG A 15 -2.80 1.88 3.85
N GLN A 16 -3.95 2.08 4.50
CA GLN A 16 -5.19 2.44 3.81
C GLN A 16 -5.09 3.77 3.07
N GLN A 17 -4.39 4.79 3.61
CA GLN A 17 -4.15 6.03 2.88
C GLN A 17 -3.19 5.82 1.70
N ILE A 18 -2.14 5.00 1.87
CA ILE A 18 -1.23 4.65 0.77
C ILE A 18 -2.01 4.03 -0.39
N ILE A 19 -2.94 3.10 -0.13
CA ILE A 19 -3.80 2.51 -1.17
C ILE A 19 -4.57 3.59 -1.92
N LYS A 20 -5.16 4.58 -1.21
CA LYS A 20 -5.91 5.67 -1.85
C LYS A 20 -5.02 6.56 -2.71
N ILE A 21 -3.77 6.82 -2.29
CA ILE A 21 -2.79 7.57 -3.08
C ILE A 21 -2.44 6.78 -4.34
N LEU A 22 -2.05 5.52 -4.18
CA LEU A 22 -1.64 4.65 -5.30
C LEU A 22 -2.79 4.27 -6.24
N GLY A 23 -4.04 4.35 -5.78
CA GLY A 23 -5.22 4.18 -6.62
C GLY A 23 -5.40 5.29 -7.67
N ARG A 24 -4.74 6.45 -7.47
CA ARG A 24 -4.71 7.58 -8.43
C ARG A 24 -3.58 7.45 -9.45
N GLY A 25 -2.58 6.62 -9.16
CA GLY A 25 -1.43 6.40 -10.02
C GLY A 25 -0.19 6.02 -9.22
N PRO A 26 0.88 5.57 -9.89
CA PRO A 26 2.12 5.21 -9.23
C PRO A 26 2.78 6.40 -8.54
N ALA A 27 3.44 6.15 -7.41
CA ALA A 27 4.12 7.18 -6.64
C ALA A 27 5.40 6.67 -5.97
N THR A 28 6.34 7.58 -5.79
CA THR A 28 7.56 7.42 -4.99
C THR A 28 7.24 7.53 -3.51
N VAL A 29 8.15 7.04 -2.65
CA VAL A 29 8.04 7.21 -1.19
C VAL A 29 7.95 8.68 -0.79
N ALA A 30 8.67 9.55 -1.49
CA ALA A 30 8.66 10.98 -1.24
C ALA A 30 7.28 11.60 -1.50
N GLU A 31 6.66 11.29 -2.65
CA GLU A 31 5.31 11.75 -2.99
C GLU A 31 4.27 11.22 -2.00
N ILE A 32 4.32 9.92 -1.68
CA ILE A 32 3.42 9.28 -0.70
C ILE A 32 3.53 9.96 0.66
N PHE A 33 4.76 10.18 1.14
CA PHE A 33 5.00 10.85 2.42
C PHE A 33 4.41 12.26 2.45
N GLN A 34 4.60 13.05 1.39
CA GLN A 34 4.05 14.41 1.32
C GLN A 34 2.52 14.40 1.31
N GLU A 35 1.90 13.50 0.54
CA GLU A 35 0.44 13.37 0.51
C GLU A 35 -0.15 12.93 1.85
N ILE A 36 0.49 11.98 2.55
CA ILE A 36 0.05 11.58 3.89
C ILE A 36 0.22 12.72 4.88
N LYS A 37 1.30 13.50 4.80
CA LYS A 37 1.55 14.62 5.72
C LYS A 37 0.51 15.74 5.59
N LYS A 38 -0.09 15.92 4.40
CA LYS A 38 -1.24 16.82 4.21
C LYS A 38 -2.47 16.34 4.99
N ASN A 39 -2.58 15.04 5.26
CA ASN A 39 -3.66 14.46 6.05
C ASN A 39 -3.29 14.41 7.54
N GLN A 40 -3.65 15.48 8.28
CA GLN A 40 -3.32 15.66 9.70
C GLN A 40 -3.81 14.51 10.62
N ARG A 41 -4.75 13.67 10.17
CA ARG A 41 -5.31 12.56 10.97
C ARG A 41 -4.39 11.35 11.09
N VAL A 42 -3.35 11.24 10.26
CA VAL A 42 -2.49 10.03 10.21
C VAL A 42 -1.27 10.15 11.15
N GLY A 43 -0.94 11.36 11.63
CA GLY A 43 0.13 11.57 12.60
C GLY A 43 1.52 11.10 12.15
N LEU A 44 1.74 10.99 10.83
CA LEU A 44 2.94 10.37 10.28
C LEU A 44 4.13 11.34 10.32
N ARG A 45 5.11 11.05 11.18
CA ARG A 45 6.24 11.96 11.47
C ARG A 45 7.48 11.72 10.60
N TYR A 46 7.72 10.48 10.17
CA TYR A 46 8.98 10.08 9.52
C TYR A 46 8.75 9.31 8.22
N ARG A 47 9.62 9.53 7.23
CA ARG A 47 9.61 8.79 5.94
C ARG A 47 9.83 7.29 6.12
N GLU A 48 10.62 6.89 7.12
CA GLU A 48 10.86 5.49 7.43
C GLU A 48 9.57 4.72 7.73
N SER A 49 8.58 5.37 8.35
CA SER A 49 7.27 4.77 8.59
C SER A 49 6.53 4.43 7.29
N VAL A 50 6.77 5.19 6.22
CA VAL A 50 6.23 4.90 4.87
C VAL A 50 6.95 3.72 4.26
N TYR A 51 8.28 3.64 4.35
CA TYR A 51 9.05 2.48 3.88
C TYR A 51 8.56 1.17 4.51
N ARG A 52 8.49 1.11 5.84
CA ARG A 52 8.00 -0.08 6.57
C ARG A 52 6.54 -0.41 6.23
N ALA A 53 5.72 0.59 5.92
CA ALA A 53 4.34 0.38 5.50
C ALA A 53 4.26 -0.22 4.09
N LEU A 54 5.07 0.26 3.16
CA LEU A 54 5.14 -0.24 1.79
C LEU A 54 5.69 -1.67 1.73
N GLU A 55 6.72 -2.01 2.51
CA GLU A 55 7.26 -3.38 2.59
C GLU A 55 6.18 -4.38 2.95
N LYS A 56 5.39 -4.11 4.01
CA LYS A 56 4.27 -4.98 4.40
C LYS A 56 3.21 -5.12 3.32
N MET A 57 2.99 -4.07 2.52
CA MET A 57 2.00 -4.11 1.44
C MET A 57 2.52 -4.88 0.22
N VAL A 58 3.83 -4.82 -0.06
CA VAL A 58 4.49 -5.65 -1.09
C VAL A 58 4.46 -7.12 -0.68
N GLU A 59 4.79 -7.43 0.58
CA GLU A 59 4.72 -8.80 1.12
C GLU A 59 3.30 -9.39 1.07
N ALA A 60 2.28 -8.53 1.11
CA ALA A 60 0.87 -8.90 0.98
C ALA A 60 0.37 -8.92 -0.48
N GLU A 61 1.25 -8.67 -1.47
CA GLU A 61 0.92 -8.62 -2.90
C GLU A 61 -0.15 -7.58 -3.27
N LEU A 62 -0.33 -6.54 -2.43
CA LEU A 62 -1.29 -5.45 -2.69
C LEU A 62 -0.73 -4.42 -3.66
N ILE A 63 0.58 -4.22 -3.59
CA ILE A 63 1.34 -3.27 -4.40
C ILE A 63 2.62 -3.94 -4.88
N GLU A 64 3.23 -3.38 -5.91
CA GLU A 64 4.58 -3.75 -6.31
C GLU A 64 5.51 -2.53 -6.28
N LYS A 65 6.80 -2.83 -6.17
CA LYS A 65 7.91 -1.88 -6.26
C LYS A 65 8.56 -2.05 -7.62
N TYR A 66 8.73 -0.97 -8.37
CA TYR A 66 9.38 -0.99 -9.68
C TYR A 66 10.23 0.26 -9.89
N TYR A 67 11.11 0.23 -10.90
CA TYR A 67 11.95 1.36 -11.26
C TYR A 67 11.39 2.08 -12.49
N GLU A 68 11.19 3.39 -12.37
CA GLU A 68 10.77 4.26 -13.46
C GLU A 68 11.92 5.20 -13.80
N LYS A 69 12.32 5.24 -15.08
CA LYS A 69 13.57 5.85 -15.54
C LYS A 69 13.76 7.31 -15.09
N ASP A 70 12.68 8.09 -15.05
CA ASP A 70 12.72 9.52 -14.74
C ASP A 70 12.38 9.84 -13.27
N LYS A 71 11.81 8.89 -12.52
CA LYS A 71 11.37 9.09 -11.12
C LYS A 71 12.13 8.26 -10.10
N GLY A 72 12.85 7.23 -10.52
CA GLY A 72 13.47 6.24 -9.65
C GLY A 72 12.49 5.20 -9.14
N ILE A 73 12.63 4.81 -7.87
CA ILE A 73 11.82 3.74 -7.26
C ILE A 73 10.40 4.23 -7.01
N CYS A 74 9.45 3.61 -7.70
CA CYS A 74 8.02 3.86 -7.59
C CYS A 74 7.28 2.62 -7.08
N TYR A 75 6.07 2.86 -6.59
CA TYR A 75 5.14 1.83 -6.15
C TYR A 75 3.84 2.01 -6.93
N ARG A 76 3.22 0.90 -7.35
CA ARG A 76 1.88 0.90 -7.95
C ARG A 76 0.99 -0.13 -7.31
N LEU A 77 -0.31 0.13 -7.34
CA LEU A 77 -1.34 -0.77 -6.85
C LEU A 77 -1.49 -1.95 -7.82
N LEU A 78 -1.38 -3.19 -7.32
CA LEU A 78 -1.59 -4.40 -8.12
C LEU A 78 -3.06 -4.78 -8.19
N THR A 79 -3.78 -4.59 -7.08
CA THR A 79 -5.15 -5.05 -6.91
C THR A 79 -6.04 -3.92 -6.39
N ARG A 80 -7.14 -3.64 -7.09
CA ARG A 80 -8.13 -2.61 -6.68
C ARG A 80 -9.24 -3.16 -5.81
N LYS A 81 -9.59 -4.44 -5.99
CA LYS A 81 -10.64 -5.12 -5.26
C LYS A 81 -10.12 -6.48 -4.79
N ILE A 82 -10.49 -6.86 -3.57
CA ILE A 82 -10.09 -8.14 -2.99
C ILE A 82 -11.36 -8.88 -2.60
N LYS A 83 -11.44 -10.15 -2.98
CA LYS A 83 -12.43 -11.08 -2.47
C LYS A 83 -11.80 -11.85 -1.31
N LEU A 84 -12.50 -11.87 -0.18
CA LEU A 84 -12.08 -12.59 1.03
C LEU A 84 -13.08 -13.70 1.32
N ASP A 85 -12.61 -14.94 1.36
CA ASP A 85 -13.35 -16.03 1.97
C ASP A 85 -12.87 -16.20 3.41
N LEU A 86 -13.75 -15.84 4.36
CA LEU A 86 -13.43 -15.85 5.78
C LEU A 86 -13.45 -17.25 6.38
N VAL A 87 -14.18 -18.20 5.77
CA VAL A 87 -14.28 -19.58 6.26
C VAL A 87 -13.08 -20.38 5.79
N GLN A 88 -12.67 -20.17 4.53
CA GLN A 88 -11.54 -20.87 3.94
C GLN A 88 -10.20 -20.15 4.18
N GLY A 89 -10.22 -18.90 4.63
CA GLY A 89 -9.01 -18.10 4.85
C GLY A 89 -8.29 -17.78 3.54
N ILE A 90 -9.05 -17.47 2.49
CA ILE A 90 -8.53 -17.21 1.14
C ILE A 90 -8.67 -15.71 0.82
N ALA A 91 -7.64 -15.14 0.19
CA ALA A 91 -7.64 -13.78 -0.32
C ALA A 91 -7.22 -13.75 -1.80
N GLU A 92 -8.08 -13.18 -2.64
CA GLU A 92 -7.89 -13.13 -4.09
C GLU A 92 -8.08 -11.70 -4.60
N GLY A 93 -7.18 -11.24 -5.47
CA GLY A 93 -7.40 -10.02 -6.24
C GLY A 93 -8.44 -10.28 -7.33
N VAL A 94 -9.36 -9.33 -7.51
CA VAL A 94 -10.38 -9.39 -8.57
C VAL A 94 -10.36 -8.11 -9.40
N GLU A 95 -10.73 -8.23 -10.68
CA GLU A 95 -10.80 -7.12 -11.64
C GLU A 95 -11.84 -6.03 -11.27
#